data_AF-F0ZDP1-F1
#
_entry.id   AF-F0ZDP1-F1
#
_cell.length_a   1.000
_cell.length_b   1.000
_cell.length_c   1.000
_cell.angle_alpha   90.00
_cell.angle_beta   90.00
_cell.angle_gamma   90.00
#
_symmetry.space_group_name_H-M   'P 1'
#
loop_
_entity.id
_entity.type
_entity.pdbx_description
1 polymer ?
#
loop_
_entity_poly.entity_id
_entity_poly.type
_entity_poly.pdbx_seq_one_letter_code
_entity_poly.pdbx_strand_id
1 'polypeptide(L)'
;MYFGDIYSVVVTDLDIIKQMWITDFFKFSSRPKLKSYKLFSNNFQNMGLSDFEIWSKVHLIVISSLTKTKIISKSSKTIDEQTKSFMGKY
;
A
#
# COMPACT_ATOMS: atom_id res chain seq x y z
N MET A 1 -15.49 -13.66 -12.48
CA MET A 1 -14.77 -14.97 -12.39
C MET A 1 -14.54 -15.30 -10.91
N TYR A 2 -14.33 -16.57 -10.55
CA TYR A 2 -14.09 -16.94 -9.15
C TYR A 2 -12.59 -17.01 -8.85
N PHE A 3 -12.17 -16.40 -7.74
CA PHE A 3 -10.85 -16.59 -7.13
C PHE A 3 -11.03 -17.41 -5.86
N GLY A 4 -10.84 -18.73 -5.97
CA GLY A 4 -11.29 -19.67 -4.93
C GLY A 4 -12.80 -19.54 -4.74
N ASP A 5 -13.23 -19.30 -3.50
CA ASP A 5 -14.66 -19.19 -3.16
C ASP A 5 -15.24 -17.78 -3.34
N ILE A 6 -14.44 -16.81 -3.80
CA ILE A 6 -14.83 -15.40 -3.88
C ILE A 6 -15.10 -15.02 -5.34
N TYR A 7 -16.36 -14.68 -5.64
CA TYR A 7 -16.68 -14.06 -6.92
C TYR A 7 -15.98 -12.72 -7.03
N SER A 8 -15.22 -12.55 -8.11
CA SER A 8 -14.33 -11.42 -8.32
C SER A 8 -14.47 -10.88 -9.75
N VAL A 9 -14.38 -9.57 -9.88
CA VAL A 9 -14.30 -8.88 -11.18
C VAL A 9 -12.85 -8.47 -11.40
N VAL A 10 -12.27 -8.91 -12.51
CA VAL A 10 -10.94 -8.49 -12.93
C VAL A 10 -11.10 -7.37 -13.94
N VAL A 11 -10.47 -6.23 -13.66
CA VAL A 11 -10.49 -5.06 -14.51
C VAL A 11 -9.12 -4.90 -15.15
N THR A 12 -9.07 -4.94 -16.48
CA THR A 12 -7.82 -4.87 -17.26
C THR A 12 -7.70 -3.59 -18.07
N ASP A 13 -8.79 -2.84 -18.21
CA ASP A 13 -8.83 -1.58 -18.96
C ASP A 13 -8.31 -0.42 -18.10
N LEU A 14 -7.37 0.35 -18.65
CA LEU A 14 -6.70 1.43 -17.92
C LEU A 14 -7.64 2.59 -17.58
N ASP A 15 -8.57 2.93 -18.45
CA ASP A 15 -9.47 4.06 -18.24
C ASP A 15 -10.51 3.71 -17.17
N ILE A 16 -10.97 2.46 -17.14
CA ILE A 16 -11.80 1.95 -16.05
C ILE A 16 -11.02 1.93 -14.73
N ILE A 17 -9.76 1.47 -14.73
CA ILE A 17 -8.91 1.48 -13.53
C ILE A 17 -8.75 2.91 -12.99
N LYS A 18 -8.44 3.90 -13.86
CA LYS A 18 -8.34 5.31 -13.46
C LYS A 18 -9.64 5.82 -12.89
N GLN A 19 -10.77 5.52 -13.53
CA GLN A 19 -12.08 5.92 -13.04
C GLN A 19 -12.32 5.38 -11.62
N MET A 20 -12.05 4.09 -11.38
CA MET A 20 -12.25 3.47 -10.07
C MET A 20 -11.30 4.01 -8.99
N TRP A 21 -10.03 4.25 -9.33
CA TRP A 21 -8.98 4.59 -8.35
C TRP A 21 -8.82 6.10 -8.10
N ILE A 22 -9.26 6.94 -9.03
CA ILE A 22 -9.09 8.40 -8.94
C ILE A 22 -10.45 9.06 -8.75
N THR A 23 -11.35 8.90 -9.73
CA THR A 23 -12.64 9.60 -9.75
C THR A 23 -13.62 9.05 -8.72
N ASP A 24 -13.74 7.72 -8.66
CA ASP A 24 -14.71 6.99 -7.82
C ASP A 24 -14.05 6.32 -6.61
N PHE A 25 -12.87 6.81 -6.19
CA PHE A 25 -12.03 6.16 -5.19
C PHE A 25 -12.78 5.70 -3.94
N PHE A 26 -13.63 6.55 -3.36
CA PHE A 26 -14.40 6.24 -2.16
C PHE A 26 -15.28 4.99 -2.33
N LYS A 27 -15.88 4.78 -3.50
CA LYS A 27 -16.75 3.62 -3.81
C LYS A 27 -15.97 2.31 -3.83
N PHE A 28 -14.67 2.37 -4.16
CA PHE A 28 -13.79 1.21 -4.29
C PHE A 28 -12.70 1.15 -3.19
N SER A 29 -12.85 1.97 -2.13
CA SER A 29 -11.84 2.12 -1.09
C SER A 29 -11.85 1.03 -0.02
N SER A 30 -12.92 0.23 0.07
CA SER A 30 -13.03 -0.87 1.04
C SER A 30 -12.01 -2.00 0.78
N ARG A 31 -11.72 -2.80 1.82
CA ARG A 31 -10.80 -3.95 1.72
C ARG A 31 -11.52 -5.25 2.05
N PRO A 32 -11.22 -6.36 1.36
CA PRO A 32 -11.76 -7.68 1.71
C PRO A 32 -11.40 -8.07 3.15
N LYS A 33 -12.36 -8.59 3.92
CA LYS A 33 -12.19 -8.94 5.34
C LYS A 33 -12.08 -10.45 5.55
N LEU A 34 -11.03 -11.04 5.01
CA LEU A 34 -10.76 -12.47 5.20
C LEU A 34 -10.29 -12.77 6.63
N LYS A 35 -10.61 -13.97 7.13
CA LYS A 35 -10.24 -14.40 8.50
C LYS A 35 -8.72 -14.37 8.73
N SER A 36 -7.94 -14.80 7.73
CA SER A 36 -6.48 -14.75 7.76
C SER A 36 -5.96 -13.32 7.89
N TYR A 37 -6.56 -12.37 7.16
CA TYR A 37 -6.16 -10.97 7.18
C TYR A 37 -6.36 -10.34 8.56
N LYS A 38 -7.41 -10.73 9.30
CA LYS A 38 -7.65 -10.25 10.67
C LYS A 38 -6.44 -10.49 11.59
N LEU A 39 -5.78 -11.64 11.46
CA LEU A 39 -4.63 -12.03 12.28
C LEU A 39 -3.39 -11.17 11.98
N PHE A 40 -3.09 -10.93 10.70
CA PHE A 40 -1.89 -10.18 10.28
C PHE A 40 -2.07 -8.65 10.29
N SER A 41 -3.29 -8.15 10.49
CA SER A 41 -3.61 -6.71 10.37
C SER A 41 -4.01 -6.04 11.66
N ASN A 42 -3.79 -6.70 12.81
CA ASN A 42 -4.29 -6.24 14.10
C ASN A 42 -5.80 -5.91 14.01
N ASN A 43 -6.61 -6.88 13.58
CA ASN A 43 -8.04 -6.70 13.38
C ASN A 43 -8.39 -5.58 12.37
N PHE A 44 -7.73 -5.57 11.20
CA PHE A 44 -7.93 -4.62 10.11
C PHE A 44 -7.60 -3.16 10.46
N GLN A 45 -6.67 -2.93 11.39
CA GLN A 45 -6.23 -1.60 11.81
C GLN A 45 -4.89 -1.18 11.17
N ASN A 46 -4.21 -2.08 10.46
CA ASN A 46 -2.97 -1.75 9.77
C ASN A 46 -3.20 -0.90 8.50
N MET A 47 -2.13 -0.33 7.94
CA MET A 47 -2.20 0.52 6.74
C MET A 47 -2.65 -0.23 5.47
N GLY A 48 -2.41 -1.54 5.35
CA GLY A 48 -2.70 -2.29 4.12
C GLY A 48 -4.17 -2.75 4.00
N LEU A 49 -4.81 -3.08 5.12
CA LEU A 49 -6.07 -3.82 5.18
C LEU A 49 -7.19 -3.08 5.93
N SER A 50 -6.91 -1.87 6.42
CA SER A 50 -7.91 -0.99 7.02
C SER A 50 -8.86 -0.38 5.98
N ASP A 51 -10.07 -0.04 6.44
CA ASP A 51 -11.01 0.75 5.63
C ASP A 51 -10.65 2.23 5.67
N PHE A 52 -11.23 3.00 4.75
CA PHE A 52 -10.82 4.38 4.45
C PHE A 52 -10.66 5.29 5.69
N GLU A 53 -11.55 5.19 6.68
CA GLU A 53 -11.50 6.06 7.86
C GLU A 53 -10.23 5.87 8.69
N ILE A 54 -9.84 4.62 8.94
CA ILE A 54 -8.61 4.28 9.67
C ILE A 54 -7.41 4.47 8.74
N TRP A 55 -7.55 4.01 7.49
CA TRP A 55 -6.51 4.09 6.48
C TRP A 55 -6.02 5.53 6.29
N SER A 56 -6.93 6.49 6.13
CA SER A 56 -6.59 7.90 5.87
C SER A 56 -5.75 8.50 6.99
N LYS A 57 -6.08 8.19 8.25
CA LYS A 57 -5.33 8.63 9.44
C LYS A 57 -3.93 8.01 9.47
N VAL A 58 -3.83 6.68 9.33
CA VAL A 58 -2.54 5.96 9.37
C VAL A 58 -1.65 6.34 8.17
N HIS A 59 -2.24 6.44 6.98
CA HIS A 59 -1.58 6.83 5.75
C HIS A 59 -0.94 8.22 5.88
N LEU A 60 -1.66 9.20 6.43
CA LEU A 60 -1.12 10.55 6.62
C LEU A 60 0.14 10.54 7.50
N ILE A 61 0.12 9.77 8.59
CA ILE A 61 1.27 9.62 9.50
C ILE A 61 2.46 9.05 8.73
N VAL A 62 2.26 7.95 8.00
CA VAL A 62 3.33 7.28 7.25
C VAL A 62 3.88 8.18 6.14
N ILE A 63 3.03 8.78 5.30
CA ILE A 63 3.47 9.64 4.20
C ILE A 63 4.22 10.87 4.70
N SER A 64 3.83 11.44 5.85
CA SER A 64 4.54 12.56 6.44
C SER A 64 6.01 12.22 6.77
N SER A 65 6.35 10.95 6.98
CA SER A 65 7.71 10.48 7.23
C SER A 65 8.52 10.23 5.94
N LEU A 66 7.84 10.04 4.81
CA LEU A 66 8.40 9.65 3.51
C LEU A 66 8.48 10.81 2.51
N THR A 67 8.56 12.06 2.98
CA THR A 67 8.72 13.20 2.08
C THR A 67 10.09 13.15 1.39
N LYS A 68 10.18 13.73 0.17
CA LYS A 68 11.43 13.79 -0.61
C LYS A 68 12.61 14.29 0.23
N THR A 69 12.42 15.36 1.00
CA THR A 69 13.46 15.92 1.87
C THR A 69 13.91 14.93 2.96
N LYS A 70 12.97 14.19 3.58
CA LYS A 70 13.30 13.20 4.62
C LYS A 70 14.03 11.99 4.03
N ILE A 71 13.63 11.51 2.86
CA ILE A 71 14.30 10.40 2.17
C ILE A 71 15.71 10.79 1.74
N ILE A 72 15.88 11.98 1.15
CA ILE A 72 17.19 12.48 0.72
C ILE A 72 18.13 12.64 1.91
N SER A 73 17.67 13.30 2.98
CA SER A 73 18.51 13.58 4.15
C SER A 73 18.83 12.34 5.00
N LYS A 74 17.90 11.38 5.13
CA LYS A 74 18.04 10.27 6.09
C LYS A 74 18.40 8.92 5.46
N SER A 75 17.94 8.66 4.24
CA SER A 75 18.01 7.31 3.66
C SER A 75 18.99 7.20 2.49
N SER A 76 19.19 8.27 1.71
CA SER A 76 19.96 8.19 0.46
C SER A 76 21.42 7.80 0.70
N LYS A 77 22.07 8.42 1.69
CA LYS A 77 23.44 8.07 2.08
C LYS A 77 23.55 6.60 2.51
N THR A 78 22.64 6.13 3.36
CA THR A 78 22.61 4.74 3.82
C THR A 78 22.43 3.76 2.66
N ILE A 79 21.52 4.08 1.72
CA ILE A 79 21.29 3.27 0.53
C ILE A 79 22.56 3.18 -0.33
N ASP A 80 23.23 4.31 -0.57
CA ASP A 80 24.47 4.35 -1.36
C ASP A 80 25.59 3.53 -0.70
N GLU A 81 25.75 3.65 0.61
CA GLU A 81 26.76 2.90 1.38
C GLU A 81 26.49 1.39 1.35
N GLN A 82 25.24 0.97 1.56
CA GLN A 82 24.85 -0.44 1.49
C GLN A 82 25.01 -1.00 0.08
N THR A 83 24.69 -0.21 -0.95
CA THR A 83 24.84 -0.60 -2.36
C THR A 83 26.32 -0.78 -2.71
N LYS A 84 27.20 0.15 -2.29
CA LYS A 84 28.65 0.02 -2.48
C LYS A 84 29.22 -1.19 -1.76
N SER A 85 28.81 -1.42 -0.51
CA SER A 85 29.21 -2.60 0.28
C SER A 85 28.80 -3.92 -0.39
N PHE A 86 27.60 -3.96 -0.96
CA PHE A 86 27.13 -5.12 -1.71
C PHE A 86 27.92 -5.35 -3.00
N MET A 87 28.20 -4.28 -3.77
CA MET A 87 28.95 -4.39 -5.03
C MET A 87 30.43 -4.71 -4.84
N GLY A 88 31.08 -4.21 -3.78
CA GLY A 88 32.49 -4.47 -3.47
C GLY A 88 32.78 -5.80 -2.78
N LYS A 89 31.75 -6.63 -2.55
CA LYS A 89 31.88 -7.99 -2.00
C LYS A 89 32.03 -9.07 -3.09
N TYR A 90 32.19 -8.67 -4.34
CA TYR A 90 32.59 -9.49 -5.49
C TYR A 90 33.83 -8.88 -6.15
#